data_AF-A0A0Q6NND2-F1
#
_entry.id   AF-A0A0Q6NND2-F1
#
_cell.length_a   1.000
_cell.length_b   1.000
_cell.length_c   1.000
_cell.angle_alpha   90.00
_cell.angle_beta   90.00
_cell.angle_gamma   90.00
#
_symmetry.space_group_name_H-M   'P 1'
#
loop_
_entity.id
_entity.type
_entity.pdbx_description
1 polymer ?
#
loop_
_entity_poly.entity_id
_entity_poly.type
_entity_poly.pdbx_seq_one_letter_code
_entity_poly.pdbx_strand_id
1 'polypeptide(L)'
;MRLKSLRLAAIAGLTAALMSGAAFAEDFHGFDPTSFDGNMVSAEQLAAMVVDAIAANAPRNGQKLTIGFANLQRDISFCLKVEQGIVANAEAAGIDLQIVDNRLDGATALANAESFLQRNVDFVIEFQTDANFGATIMQKMNEANTKVIAIDIPMPGATFFGANNPKSGFMGGAYLGQAAIQKFGADKVKTGYLVVGELPQSGAVPAMRTNGQVAGFKGAVGEFADAQVIKIDTKNTLEESFTQMNNVIGRIPEGVPIMVTAINDQAATGMLRAVKQAGREADLIVVGMGADEIQTLIDEPAFVASVGYFPERYGNFLVPLALMELAGKEVPDTVLMTHYMVTDGNVCEFYKDFACSATPDAITFELPEDAYKAHLEEIRKLPELQDSLNLIPTN
;
A
#
# COMPACT_ATOMS: atom_id res chain seq x y z
N MET A 1 -53.45 10.39 53.17
CA MET A 1 -54.29 11.40 52.49
C MET A 1 -53.38 12.32 51.69
N ARG A 2 -53.51 12.26 50.35
CA ARG A 2 -53.13 13.24 49.29
C ARG A 2 -51.70 13.85 49.23
N LEU A 3 -51.03 13.48 48.14
CA LEU A 3 -50.25 14.27 47.15
C LEU A 3 -49.88 15.73 47.49
N LYS A 4 -48.62 16.09 47.19
CA LYS A 4 -48.27 16.99 46.07
C LYS A 4 -46.78 16.93 45.71
N SER A 5 -46.56 16.91 44.40
CA SER A 5 -45.31 16.99 43.65
C SER A 5 -44.62 18.36 43.78
N LEU A 6 -43.30 18.45 43.53
CA LEU A 6 -42.70 19.39 42.57
C LEU A 6 -41.16 19.18 42.39
N ARG A 7 -40.78 18.90 41.13
CA ARG A 7 -39.67 19.41 40.31
C ARG A 7 -38.18 19.25 40.68
N LEU A 8 -37.53 18.42 39.84
CA LEU A 8 -36.30 18.64 39.05
C LEU A 8 -35.17 19.53 39.63
N ALA A 9 -34.00 18.91 39.82
CA ALA A 9 -32.74 19.39 39.26
C ALA A 9 -31.81 18.19 39.03
N ALA A 10 -31.64 17.79 37.77
CA ALA A 10 -30.65 16.80 37.37
C ALA A 10 -29.27 17.49 37.37
N ILE A 11 -28.38 17.05 38.26
CA ILE A 11 -26.95 17.35 38.18
C ILE A 11 -26.37 16.29 37.25
N ALA A 12 -26.29 16.60 35.96
CA ALA A 12 -25.50 15.83 35.02
C ALA A 12 -24.02 16.15 35.27
N GLY A 13 -23.30 15.18 35.83
CA GLY A 13 -21.85 15.23 35.92
C GLY A 13 -21.26 15.18 34.51
N LEU A 14 -20.65 16.29 34.09
CA LEU A 14 -19.76 16.29 32.93
C LEU A 14 -18.39 15.79 33.43
N THR A 15 -18.19 14.47 33.44
CA THR A 15 -16.83 13.92 33.38
C THR A 15 -16.36 14.09 31.95
N ALA A 16 -15.65 15.19 31.70
CA ALA A 16 -14.83 15.33 30.50
C ALA A 16 -13.78 14.23 30.52
N ALA A 17 -13.97 13.20 29.69
CA ALA A 17 -12.90 12.30 29.32
C ALA A 17 -11.88 13.13 28.52
N LEU A 18 -10.79 13.52 29.17
CA LEU A 18 -9.59 14.00 28.51
C LEU A 18 -9.08 12.86 27.63
N MET A 19 -9.47 12.87 26.35
CA MET A 19 -8.66 12.21 25.34
C MET A 19 -7.34 12.98 25.30
N SER A 20 -6.30 12.37 25.84
CA SER A 20 -4.92 12.78 25.60
C SER A 20 -4.59 12.52 24.13
N GLY A 21 -5.09 13.37 23.25
CA GLY A 21 -4.53 13.52 21.92
C GLY A 21 -3.16 14.14 22.09
N ALA A 22 -2.10 13.35 21.94
CA ALA A 22 -0.81 13.93 21.60
C ALA A 22 -1.06 14.76 20.34
N ALA A 23 -0.78 16.06 20.41
CA ALA A 23 -0.85 16.95 19.27
C ALA A 23 0.31 16.57 18.34
N PHE A 24 0.14 15.52 17.55
CA PHE A 24 1.08 15.15 16.51
C PHE A 24 1.12 16.29 15.49
N ALA A 25 2.33 16.84 15.30
CA ALA A 25 2.73 17.82 14.29
C ALA A 25 1.95 19.15 14.23
N GLU A 26 2.62 20.25 14.61
CA GLU A 26 2.33 21.56 14.02
C GLU A 26 2.47 21.45 12.48
N ASP A 27 1.57 22.10 11.74
CA ASP A 27 1.67 22.26 10.27
C ASP A 27 3.11 22.61 9.86
N PHE A 28 3.80 21.68 9.19
CA PHE A 28 5.19 21.85 8.79
C PHE A 28 5.24 22.41 7.38
N HIS A 29 5.06 23.73 7.25
CA HIS A 29 5.02 24.44 5.97
C HIS A 29 3.92 23.93 5.02
N GLY A 30 2.72 23.63 5.52
CA GLY A 30 1.60 23.10 4.74
C GLY A 30 1.59 21.57 4.63
N PHE A 31 2.47 20.88 5.37
CA PHE A 31 2.54 19.42 5.41
C PHE A 31 2.14 18.90 6.80
N ASP A 32 1.07 18.11 6.83
CA ASP A 32 0.65 17.30 7.96
C ASP A 32 0.52 15.84 7.48
N PRO A 33 1.40 14.93 7.90
CA PRO A 33 1.39 13.55 7.43
C PRO A 33 0.14 12.76 7.81
N THR A 34 -0.66 13.24 8.77
CA THR A 34 -1.89 12.57 9.21
C THR A 34 -3.11 12.91 8.36
N SER A 35 -3.06 14.03 7.62
CA SER A 35 -4.18 14.54 6.82
C SER A 35 -3.82 14.91 5.38
N PHE A 36 -2.59 14.61 4.95
CA PHE A 36 -2.07 14.97 3.64
C PHE A 36 -2.84 14.34 2.48
N ASP A 37 -3.16 15.14 1.46
CA ASP A 37 -3.94 14.72 0.29
C ASP A 37 -3.09 14.03 -0.80
N GLY A 38 -1.77 13.99 -0.62
CA GLY A 38 -0.82 13.40 -1.55
C GLY A 38 -0.44 14.26 -2.75
N ASN A 39 -0.92 15.50 -2.83
CA ASN A 39 -0.45 16.46 -3.83
C ASN A 39 0.94 16.97 -3.46
N MET A 40 1.78 17.25 -4.45
CA MET A 40 3.12 17.77 -4.18
C MET A 40 3.03 19.16 -3.53
N VAL A 41 3.70 19.34 -2.38
CA VAL A 41 3.89 20.67 -1.78
C VAL A 41 4.74 21.56 -2.71
N SER A 42 4.59 22.88 -2.61
CA SER A 42 5.34 23.81 -3.47
C SER A 42 6.85 23.74 -3.22
N ALA A 43 7.64 24.12 -4.24
CA ALA A 43 9.10 24.20 -4.12
C ALA A 43 9.51 25.19 -3.01
N GLU A 44 8.76 26.27 -2.82
CA GLU A 44 8.99 27.25 -1.75
C GLU A 44 8.77 26.63 -0.35
N GLN A 45 7.73 25.81 -0.19
CA GLN A 45 7.48 25.08 1.06
C GLN A 45 8.58 24.06 1.32
N LEU A 46 8.97 23.27 0.32
CA LEU A 46 10.06 22.31 0.43
C LEU A 46 11.39 22.98 0.79
N ALA A 47 11.71 24.11 0.16
CA ALA A 47 12.92 24.87 0.48
C ALA A 47 12.89 25.40 1.93
N ALA A 48 11.73 25.83 2.44
CA ALA A 48 11.58 26.23 3.84
C ALA A 48 11.79 25.05 4.82
N MET A 49 11.26 23.87 4.48
CA MET A 49 11.52 22.64 5.24
C MET A 49 13.01 22.28 5.27
N VAL A 50 13.73 22.47 4.15
CA VAL A 50 15.19 22.26 4.07
C VAL A 50 15.94 23.22 4.99
N VAL A 51 15.52 24.49 5.08
CA VAL A 51 16.13 25.47 5.99
C VAL A 51 15.98 25.01 7.44
N ASP A 52 14.79 24.58 7.85
CA ASP A 52 14.54 24.08 9.20
C ASP A 52 15.33 22.80 9.49
N ALA A 53 15.39 21.88 8.52
CA ALA A 53 16.18 20.66 8.61
C ALA A 53 17.68 20.95 8.81
N ILE A 54 18.25 21.86 8.02
CA ILE A 54 19.67 22.28 8.15
C ILE A 54 19.94 22.97 9.49
N ALA A 55 18.98 23.78 9.98
CA ALA A 55 19.12 24.47 11.26
C ALA A 55 19.18 23.50 12.45
N ALA A 56 18.44 22.39 12.38
CA ALA A 56 18.47 21.34 13.40
C ALA A 56 19.63 20.35 13.21
N ASN A 57 19.91 19.95 11.96
CA ASN A 57 20.92 18.96 11.60
C ASN A 57 21.70 19.44 10.36
N ALA A 58 22.92 19.93 10.58
CA ALA A 58 23.79 20.36 9.50
C ALA A 58 24.14 19.18 8.56
N PRO A 59 24.23 19.39 7.23
CA PRO A 59 24.57 18.34 6.29
C PRO A 59 25.88 17.65 6.63
N ARG A 60 25.88 16.31 6.68
CA ARG A 60 27.04 15.50 7.07
C ARG A 60 28.21 15.61 6.08
N ASN A 61 27.92 15.90 4.81
CA ASN A 61 28.94 16.18 3.80
C ASN A 61 29.47 17.62 3.84
N GLY A 62 28.92 18.49 4.70
CA GLY A 62 29.31 19.89 4.87
C GLY A 62 28.85 20.83 3.75
N GLN A 63 28.00 20.37 2.82
CA GLN A 63 27.57 21.15 1.65
C GLN A 63 26.06 21.22 1.52
N LYS A 64 25.39 20.07 1.40
CA LYS A 64 23.97 19.98 1.02
C LYS A 64 23.34 18.74 1.61
N LEU A 65 22.11 18.87 2.11
CA LEU A 65 21.36 17.71 2.60
C LEU A 65 21.29 16.64 1.52
N THR A 66 21.66 15.42 1.88
CA THR A 66 21.70 14.27 0.99
C THR A 66 20.80 13.16 1.53
N ILE A 67 19.80 12.77 0.77
CA ILE A 67 18.96 11.61 1.07
C ILE A 67 19.45 10.41 0.25
N GLY A 68 19.60 9.26 0.90
CA GLY A 68 19.76 7.97 0.22
C GLY A 68 18.38 7.37 -0.06
N PHE A 69 18.14 6.92 -1.29
CA PHE A 69 16.96 6.13 -1.65
C PHE A 69 17.39 4.77 -2.20
N ALA A 70 17.06 3.71 -1.47
CA ALA A 70 17.23 2.33 -1.93
C ALA A 70 15.91 1.86 -2.55
N ASN A 71 15.88 1.79 -3.88
CA ASN A 71 14.71 1.36 -4.63
C ASN A 71 14.59 -0.18 -4.59
N LEU A 72 13.37 -0.69 -4.58
CA LEU A 72 13.05 -2.11 -4.53
C LEU A 72 13.61 -2.88 -5.74
N GLN A 73 13.25 -2.42 -6.95
CA GLN A 73 13.75 -2.92 -8.23
C GLN A 73 13.32 -2.00 -9.37
N ARG A 74 14.24 -1.61 -10.26
CA ARG A 74 13.93 -0.64 -11.34
C ARG A 74 13.26 -1.20 -12.59
N ASP A 75 12.98 -2.49 -12.67
CA ASP A 75 12.21 -3.07 -13.78
C ASP A 75 10.70 -3.23 -13.46
N ILE A 76 10.29 -2.88 -12.24
CA ILE A 76 8.89 -2.86 -11.80
C ILE A 76 8.33 -1.45 -12.00
N SER A 77 7.21 -1.33 -12.74
CA SER A 77 6.56 -0.05 -13.07
C SER A 77 6.26 0.79 -11.83
N PHE A 78 5.66 0.17 -10.81
CA PHE A 78 5.43 0.77 -9.50
C PHE A 78 6.68 1.46 -8.91
N CYS A 79 7.79 0.74 -8.86
CA CYS A 79 9.04 1.19 -8.25
C CYS A 79 9.72 2.31 -9.05
N LEU A 80 9.55 2.31 -10.38
CA LEU A 80 9.99 3.42 -11.23
C LEU A 80 9.19 4.70 -10.95
N LYS A 81 7.87 4.59 -10.77
CA LYS A 81 7.01 5.74 -10.45
C LYS A 81 7.31 6.32 -9.06
N VAL A 82 7.57 5.46 -8.06
CA VAL A 82 8.05 5.89 -6.74
C VAL A 82 9.37 6.66 -6.86
N GLU A 83 10.34 6.12 -7.60
CA GLU A 83 11.62 6.79 -7.82
C GLU A 83 11.46 8.17 -8.47
N GLN A 84 10.66 8.25 -9.54
CA GLN A 84 10.39 9.51 -10.23
C GLN A 84 9.75 10.56 -9.31
N GLY A 85 8.79 10.15 -8.47
CA GLY A 85 8.19 11.04 -7.48
C GLY A 85 9.21 11.56 -6.46
N ILE A 86 10.08 10.69 -5.95
CA ILE A 86 11.14 11.10 -5.00
C ILE A 86 12.14 12.03 -5.67
N VAL A 87 12.56 11.75 -6.90
CA VAL A 87 13.46 12.61 -7.69
C VAL A 87 12.86 14.00 -7.87
N ALA A 88 11.60 14.10 -8.31
CA ALA A 88 10.93 15.38 -8.50
C ALA A 88 10.86 16.21 -7.22
N ASN A 89 10.57 15.58 -6.08
CA ASN A 89 10.53 16.26 -4.79
C ASN A 89 11.92 16.68 -4.30
N ALA A 90 12.95 15.85 -4.51
CA ALA A 90 14.32 16.19 -4.16
C ALA A 90 14.85 17.37 -4.98
N GLU A 91 14.54 17.40 -6.29
CA GLU A 91 14.88 18.52 -7.18
C GLU A 91 14.18 19.81 -6.76
N ALA A 92 12.87 19.75 -6.48
CA ALA A 92 12.10 20.91 -6.03
C ALA A 92 12.56 21.43 -4.67
N ALA A 93 12.97 20.55 -3.76
CA ALA A 93 13.53 20.92 -2.46
C ALA A 93 14.97 21.45 -2.57
N GLY A 94 15.65 21.22 -3.68
CA GLY A 94 17.06 21.56 -3.81
C GLY A 94 17.93 20.79 -2.81
N ILE A 95 17.68 19.48 -2.64
CA ILE A 95 18.54 18.54 -1.89
C ILE A 95 19.28 17.61 -2.85
N ASP A 96 20.27 16.85 -2.37
CA ASP A 96 20.92 15.80 -3.14
C ASP A 96 20.24 14.46 -2.88
N LEU A 97 20.17 13.63 -3.92
CA LEU A 97 19.58 12.29 -3.85
C LEU A 97 20.58 11.27 -4.37
N GLN A 98 20.85 10.24 -3.57
CA GLN A 98 21.64 9.08 -3.98
C GLN A 98 20.73 7.88 -4.14
N ILE A 99 20.64 7.34 -5.34
CA ILE A 99 19.74 6.22 -5.64
C ILE A 99 20.55 4.95 -5.88
N VAL A 100 20.12 3.86 -5.26
CA VAL A 100 20.63 2.50 -5.46
C VAL A 100 19.46 1.54 -5.67
N ASP A 101 19.74 0.37 -6.23
CA ASP A 101 18.74 -0.67 -6.54
C ASP A 101 18.98 -1.91 -5.67
N ASN A 102 17.97 -2.33 -4.92
CA ASN A 102 18.00 -3.49 -4.03
C ASN A 102 17.78 -4.82 -4.75
N ARG A 103 17.25 -4.79 -5.98
CA ARG A 103 17.11 -5.96 -6.86
C ARG A 103 16.30 -7.10 -6.23
N LEU A 104 15.28 -6.75 -5.45
CA LEU A 104 14.46 -7.69 -4.65
C LEU A 104 15.28 -8.62 -3.74
N ASP A 105 16.50 -8.24 -3.36
CA ASP A 105 17.42 -9.09 -2.60
C ASP A 105 17.83 -8.42 -1.28
N GLY A 106 17.57 -9.11 -0.16
CA GLY A 106 17.83 -8.56 1.17
C GLY A 106 19.32 -8.33 1.45
N ALA A 107 20.21 -9.19 0.93
CA ALA A 107 21.65 -9.00 1.11
C ALA A 107 22.16 -7.78 0.33
N THR A 108 21.65 -7.56 -0.89
CA THR A 108 21.90 -6.36 -1.68
C THR A 108 21.37 -5.11 -0.97
N ALA A 109 20.15 -5.16 -0.39
CA ALA A 109 19.61 -4.07 0.40
C ALA A 109 20.51 -3.69 1.59
N LEU A 110 21.02 -4.69 2.32
CA LEU A 110 21.96 -4.44 3.41
C LEU A 110 23.26 -3.80 2.92
N ALA A 111 23.84 -4.27 1.82
CA ALA A 111 25.06 -3.69 1.25
C ALA A 111 24.84 -2.24 0.76
N ASN A 112 23.69 -1.96 0.17
CA ASN A 112 23.26 -0.63 -0.25
C ASN A 112 23.12 0.33 0.94
N ALA A 113 22.46 -0.14 2.00
CA ALA A 113 22.32 0.59 3.27
C ALA A 113 23.69 0.95 3.87
N GLU A 114 24.64 0.00 3.94
CA GLU A 114 26.00 0.28 4.40
C GLU A 114 26.74 1.29 3.51
N SER A 115 26.50 1.24 2.19
CA SER A 115 27.07 2.20 1.25
C SER A 115 26.55 3.62 1.48
N PHE A 116 25.30 3.81 1.90
CA PHE A 116 24.79 5.15 2.23
C PHE A 116 25.50 5.75 3.44
N LEU A 117 25.76 4.94 4.47
CA LEU A 117 26.52 5.36 5.65
C LEU A 117 27.94 5.81 5.27
N GLN A 118 28.62 5.04 4.41
CA GLN A 118 29.97 5.40 3.93
C GLN A 118 30.00 6.72 3.14
N ARG A 119 28.91 7.02 2.43
CA ARG A 119 28.75 8.25 1.64
C ARG A 119 28.21 9.41 2.47
N ASN A 120 28.04 9.23 3.78
CA ASN A 120 27.57 10.24 4.73
C ASN A 120 26.24 10.90 4.30
N VAL A 121 25.26 10.10 3.87
CA VAL A 121 23.90 10.62 3.68
C VAL A 121 23.31 11.05 5.02
N ASP A 122 22.41 12.02 5.01
CA ASP A 122 21.73 12.57 6.18
C ASP A 122 20.52 11.74 6.60
N PHE A 123 19.88 11.08 5.64
CA PHE A 123 18.66 10.30 5.81
C PHE A 123 18.60 9.15 4.80
N VAL A 124 17.89 8.08 5.12
CA VAL A 124 17.66 6.95 4.19
C VAL A 124 16.16 6.68 4.02
N ILE A 125 15.72 6.55 2.77
CA ILE A 125 14.43 5.98 2.41
C ILE A 125 14.72 4.57 1.88
N GLU A 126 14.21 3.56 2.58
CA GLU A 126 14.51 2.16 2.30
C GLU A 126 13.26 1.45 1.75
N PHE A 127 13.34 0.96 0.51
CA PHE A 127 12.31 0.15 -0.12
C PHE A 127 12.86 -1.25 -0.42
N GLN A 128 12.80 -2.14 0.57
CA GLN A 128 13.28 -3.51 0.47
C GLN A 128 12.14 -4.52 0.62
N THR A 129 12.29 -5.75 0.09
CA THR A 129 11.23 -6.77 0.04
C THR A 129 11.37 -7.89 1.08
N ASP A 130 12.55 -8.12 1.66
CA ASP A 130 12.83 -9.26 2.53
C ASP A 130 12.71 -8.86 4.01
N ALA A 131 11.62 -9.31 4.64
CA ALA A 131 11.33 -9.00 6.04
C ALA A 131 12.43 -9.46 7.01
N ASN A 132 13.30 -10.39 6.62
CA ASN A 132 14.39 -10.88 7.47
C ASN A 132 15.57 -9.89 7.59
N PHE A 133 15.69 -8.92 6.68
CA PHE A 133 16.82 -7.99 6.66
C PHE A 133 16.55 -6.67 7.39
N GLY A 134 15.28 -6.32 7.63
CA GLY A 134 14.89 -5.04 8.23
C GLY A 134 15.59 -4.75 9.56
N ALA A 135 15.65 -5.73 10.48
CA ALA A 135 16.31 -5.56 11.78
C ALA A 135 17.83 -5.33 11.65
N THR A 136 18.51 -6.03 10.74
CA THR A 136 19.95 -5.90 10.54
C THR A 136 20.29 -4.56 9.88
N ILE A 137 19.50 -4.12 8.90
CA ILE A 137 19.65 -2.79 8.28
C ILE A 137 19.47 -1.70 9.34
N MET A 138 18.40 -1.77 10.14
CA MET A 138 18.17 -0.78 11.21
C MET A 138 19.24 -0.77 12.28
N GLN A 139 19.83 -1.93 12.61
CA GLN A 139 20.97 -1.95 13.52
C GLN A 139 22.12 -1.06 13.00
N LYS A 140 22.49 -1.19 11.71
CA LYS A 140 23.54 -0.36 11.09
C LYS A 140 23.18 1.12 11.09
N MET A 141 21.93 1.44 10.75
CA MET A 141 21.45 2.82 10.66
C MET A 141 21.44 3.49 12.04
N ASN A 142 20.98 2.78 13.07
CA ASN A 142 20.96 3.25 14.45
C ASN A 142 22.36 3.44 15.02
N GLU A 143 23.30 2.52 14.77
CA GLU A 143 24.71 2.66 15.16
C GLU A 143 25.36 3.92 14.56
N ALA A 144 24.95 4.30 13.34
CA ALA A 144 25.39 5.51 12.65
C ALA A 144 24.49 6.74 12.90
N ASN A 145 23.51 6.65 13.80
CA ASN A 145 22.54 7.71 14.09
C ASN A 145 21.84 8.28 12.83
N THR A 146 21.54 7.42 11.85
CA THR A 146 20.90 7.77 10.58
C THR A 146 19.45 7.34 10.62
N LYS A 147 18.54 8.28 10.42
CA LYS A 147 17.09 8.00 10.41
C LYS A 147 16.67 7.36 9.10
N VAL A 148 15.60 6.55 9.18
CA VAL A 148 15.09 5.74 8.08
C VAL A 148 13.58 5.87 7.99
N ILE A 149 13.06 6.09 6.78
CA ILE A 149 11.67 5.74 6.43
C ILE A 149 11.70 4.43 5.66
N ALA A 150 10.94 3.44 6.14
CA ALA A 150 10.76 2.16 5.47
C ALA A 150 9.48 2.17 4.63
N ILE A 151 9.60 1.80 3.35
CA ILE A 151 8.48 1.72 2.42
C ILE A 151 7.90 0.31 2.40
N ASP A 152 6.59 0.19 2.66
CA ASP A 152 5.73 -1.00 2.58
C ASP A 152 6.11 -2.21 3.46
N ILE A 153 7.38 -2.40 3.84
CA ILE A 153 7.86 -3.44 4.75
C ILE A 153 8.39 -2.77 6.02
N PRO A 154 7.79 -3.01 7.20
CA PRO A 154 8.23 -2.35 8.42
C PRO A 154 9.63 -2.79 8.81
N MET A 155 10.39 -1.84 9.36
CA MET A 155 11.72 -2.05 9.91
C MET A 155 11.75 -1.52 11.34
N PRO A 156 12.27 -2.29 12.32
CA PRO A 156 12.20 -1.87 13.72
C PRO A 156 12.82 -0.50 13.99
N GLY A 157 12.02 0.45 14.48
CA GLY A 157 12.44 1.81 14.81
C GLY A 157 12.53 2.78 13.63
N ALA A 158 12.19 2.35 12.41
CA ALA A 158 11.99 3.25 11.27
C ALA A 158 10.55 3.76 11.24
N THR A 159 10.36 4.97 10.71
CA THR A 159 9.03 5.45 10.33
C THR A 159 8.52 4.59 9.17
N PHE A 160 7.30 4.08 9.28
CA PHE A 160 6.66 3.32 8.21
C PHE A 160 5.87 4.25 7.29
N PHE A 161 6.11 4.16 5.99
CA PHE A 161 5.24 4.73 4.97
C PHE A 161 4.78 3.64 4.01
N GLY A 162 3.49 3.58 3.68
CA GLY A 162 3.05 2.65 2.66
C GLY A 162 1.54 2.43 2.61
N ALA A 163 1.18 1.29 2.06
CA ALA A 163 -0.20 0.92 1.87
C ALA A 163 -0.92 0.60 3.18
N ASN A 164 -2.20 0.97 3.25
CA ASN A 164 -3.13 0.38 4.21
C ASN A 164 -3.51 -1.03 3.71
N ASN A 165 -2.64 -2.01 3.98
CA ASN A 165 -2.76 -3.38 3.49
C ASN A 165 -4.11 -4.06 3.84
N PRO A 166 -4.64 -3.95 5.08
CA PRO A 166 -5.96 -4.52 5.39
C PRO A 166 -7.09 -3.92 4.55
N LYS A 167 -7.13 -2.58 4.42
CA LYS A 167 -8.19 -1.89 3.66
C LYS A 167 -8.09 -2.16 2.17
N SER A 168 -6.92 -1.96 1.58
CA SER A 168 -6.67 -2.13 0.15
C SER A 168 -6.97 -3.55 -0.30
N GLY A 169 -6.43 -4.56 0.40
CA GLY A 169 -6.66 -5.96 0.09
C GLY A 169 -8.15 -6.32 0.12
N PHE A 170 -8.83 -5.95 1.21
CA PHE A 170 -10.26 -6.22 1.36
C PHE A 170 -11.11 -5.53 0.30
N MET A 171 -10.83 -4.26 -0.01
CA MET A 171 -11.51 -3.53 -1.07
C MET A 171 -11.38 -4.22 -2.43
N GLY A 172 -10.14 -4.58 -2.82
CA GLY A 172 -9.88 -5.25 -4.10
C GLY A 172 -10.57 -6.61 -4.19
N GLY A 173 -10.53 -7.40 -3.11
CA GLY A 173 -11.24 -8.67 -3.02
C GLY A 173 -12.76 -8.53 -3.13
N ALA A 174 -13.33 -7.57 -2.40
CA ALA A 174 -14.77 -7.32 -2.41
C ALA A 174 -15.26 -6.85 -3.78
N TYR A 175 -14.50 -5.95 -4.43
CA TYR A 175 -14.79 -5.52 -5.79
C TYR A 175 -14.74 -6.70 -6.76
N LEU A 176 -13.70 -7.55 -6.68
CA LEU A 176 -13.57 -8.75 -7.51
C LEU A 176 -14.78 -9.69 -7.34
N GLY A 177 -15.25 -9.89 -6.10
CA GLY A 177 -16.43 -10.70 -5.82
C GLY A 177 -17.70 -10.13 -6.45
N GLN A 178 -17.97 -8.84 -6.28
CA GLN A 178 -19.15 -8.17 -6.85
C GLN A 178 -19.12 -8.15 -8.37
N ALA A 179 -17.97 -7.83 -8.96
CA ALA A 179 -17.78 -7.82 -10.41
C ALA A 179 -17.90 -9.23 -11.01
N ALA A 180 -17.42 -10.26 -10.30
CA ALA A 180 -17.60 -11.65 -10.71
C ALA A 180 -19.08 -12.07 -10.68
N ILE A 181 -19.83 -11.68 -9.65
CA ILE A 181 -21.28 -11.94 -9.57
C ILE A 181 -22.00 -11.26 -10.73
N GLN A 182 -21.68 -10.00 -11.02
CA GLN A 182 -22.27 -9.27 -12.13
C GLN A 182 -21.97 -9.95 -13.48
N LYS A 183 -20.72 -10.42 -13.68
CA LYS A 183 -20.29 -11.03 -14.94
C LYS A 183 -20.82 -12.46 -15.15
N PHE A 184 -20.79 -13.29 -14.10
CA PHE A 184 -21.02 -14.74 -14.23
C PHE A 184 -22.32 -15.22 -13.58
N GLY A 185 -22.94 -14.42 -12.71
CA GLY A 185 -24.06 -14.81 -11.86
C GLY A 185 -23.59 -15.48 -10.55
N ALA A 186 -24.32 -15.20 -9.46
CA ALA A 186 -23.93 -15.60 -8.10
C ALA A 186 -23.70 -17.11 -7.93
N ASP A 187 -24.56 -17.95 -8.50
CA ASP A 187 -24.43 -19.40 -8.39
C ASP A 187 -23.21 -19.93 -9.15
N LYS A 188 -22.88 -19.33 -10.30
CA LYS A 188 -21.72 -19.76 -11.10
C LYS A 188 -20.41 -19.37 -10.42
N VAL A 189 -20.33 -18.20 -9.80
CA VAL A 189 -19.15 -17.76 -9.04
C VAL A 189 -18.79 -18.76 -7.94
N LYS A 190 -19.77 -19.33 -7.25
CA LYS A 190 -19.55 -20.34 -6.20
C LYS A 190 -18.93 -21.65 -6.71
N THR A 191 -18.93 -21.89 -8.02
CA THR A 191 -18.24 -23.04 -8.63
C THR A 191 -16.84 -22.73 -9.15
N GLY A 192 -16.48 -21.44 -9.17
CA GLY A 192 -15.21 -20.93 -9.68
C GLY A 192 -14.04 -21.10 -8.72
N TYR A 193 -12.89 -20.56 -9.13
CA TYR A 193 -11.65 -20.59 -8.36
C TYR A 193 -11.08 -19.18 -8.23
N LEU A 194 -10.73 -18.79 -7.00
CA LEU A 194 -10.01 -17.56 -6.71
C LEU A 194 -8.53 -17.88 -6.69
N VAL A 195 -7.76 -17.27 -7.58
CA VAL A 195 -6.30 -17.38 -7.59
C VAL A 195 -5.70 -16.08 -7.08
N VAL A 196 -4.90 -16.18 -6.02
CA VAL A 196 -4.24 -15.05 -5.36
C VAL A 196 -2.74 -15.18 -5.52
N GLY A 197 -2.13 -14.20 -6.18
CA GLY A 197 -0.68 -14.06 -6.27
C GLY A 197 -0.09 -13.41 -5.01
N GLU A 198 0.68 -14.17 -4.24
CA GLU A 198 1.27 -13.73 -2.98
C GLU A 198 2.77 -13.38 -3.11
N LEU A 199 3.33 -12.83 -2.02
CA LEU A 199 4.75 -12.55 -1.86
C LEU A 199 5.22 -12.92 -0.44
N PRO A 200 5.40 -14.22 -0.13
CA PRO A 200 5.69 -14.67 1.23
C PRO A 200 6.98 -14.09 1.83
N GLN A 201 7.98 -13.78 1.00
CA GLN A 201 9.28 -13.24 1.46
C GLN A 201 9.13 -11.90 2.21
N SER A 202 8.06 -11.16 1.95
CA SER A 202 7.83 -9.85 2.52
C SER A 202 7.09 -9.87 3.87
N GLY A 203 6.81 -11.06 4.39
CA GLY A 203 6.32 -11.24 5.75
C GLY A 203 4.85 -10.88 5.97
N ALA A 204 4.48 -10.73 7.24
CA ALA A 204 3.08 -10.68 7.66
C ALA A 204 2.34 -9.41 7.20
N VAL A 205 3.03 -8.27 7.07
CA VAL A 205 2.38 -7.00 6.74
C VAL A 205 1.82 -6.97 5.31
N PRO A 206 2.59 -7.31 4.26
CA PRO A 206 2.02 -7.51 2.93
C PRO A 206 1.08 -8.71 2.85
N ALA A 207 1.26 -9.75 3.68
CA ALA A 207 0.32 -10.86 3.75
C ALA A 207 -1.08 -10.42 4.23
N MET A 208 -1.21 -9.33 5.01
CA MET A 208 -2.52 -8.73 5.31
C MET A 208 -3.26 -8.31 4.03
N ARG A 209 -2.55 -7.88 2.98
CA ARG A 209 -3.13 -7.49 1.69
C ARG A 209 -3.76 -8.70 1.00
N THR A 210 -3.00 -9.78 0.80
CA THR A 210 -3.48 -10.96 0.07
C THR A 210 -4.50 -11.75 0.86
N ASN A 211 -4.37 -11.80 2.19
CA ASN A 211 -5.41 -12.36 3.05
C ASN A 211 -6.68 -11.48 3.06
N GLY A 212 -6.50 -10.15 3.03
CA GLY A 212 -7.59 -9.20 2.86
C GLY A 212 -8.33 -9.41 1.54
N GLN A 213 -7.64 -9.68 0.43
CA GLN A 213 -8.26 -10.01 -0.86
C GLN A 213 -9.17 -11.24 -0.75
N VAL A 214 -8.71 -12.30 -0.10
CA VAL A 214 -9.54 -13.50 0.13
C VAL A 214 -10.74 -13.17 1.02
N ALA A 215 -10.52 -12.43 2.11
CA ALA A 215 -11.58 -12.06 3.05
C ALA A 215 -12.64 -11.15 2.40
N GLY A 216 -12.23 -10.14 1.64
CA GLY A 216 -13.10 -9.23 0.91
C GLY A 216 -13.91 -9.97 -0.15
N PHE A 217 -13.27 -10.87 -0.91
CA PHE A 217 -13.95 -11.69 -1.91
C PHE A 217 -15.05 -12.54 -1.27
N LYS A 218 -14.75 -13.22 -0.16
CA LYS A 218 -15.73 -13.99 0.61
C LYS A 218 -16.81 -13.11 1.22
N GLY A 219 -16.47 -11.91 1.69
CA GLY A 219 -17.43 -10.94 2.21
C GLY A 219 -18.47 -10.51 1.16
N ALA A 220 -18.07 -10.44 -0.11
CA ALA A 220 -18.97 -10.13 -1.22
C ALA A 220 -19.75 -11.35 -1.74
N VAL A 221 -19.12 -12.52 -1.82
CA VAL A 221 -19.71 -13.74 -2.44
C VAL A 221 -20.50 -14.60 -1.45
N GLY A 222 -20.20 -14.50 -0.16
CA GLY A 222 -20.72 -15.38 0.89
C GLY A 222 -19.96 -16.70 0.96
N GLU A 223 -20.69 -17.82 1.06
CA GLU A 223 -20.08 -19.14 1.15
C GLU A 223 -19.22 -19.48 -0.07
N PHE A 224 -17.91 -19.57 0.14
CA PHE A 224 -16.91 -19.96 -0.86
C PHE A 224 -15.85 -20.83 -0.19
N ALA A 225 -15.60 -22.04 -0.72
CA ALA A 225 -14.78 -23.03 -0.03
C ALA A 225 -13.29 -22.69 -0.10
N ASP A 226 -12.54 -22.97 0.97
CA ASP A 226 -11.08 -22.78 1.00
C ASP A 226 -10.36 -23.58 -0.08
N ALA A 227 -10.88 -24.76 -0.44
CA ALA A 227 -10.34 -25.59 -1.51
C ALA A 227 -10.44 -24.95 -2.92
N GLN A 228 -11.26 -23.89 -3.07
CA GLN A 228 -11.40 -23.11 -4.30
C GLN A 228 -10.48 -21.89 -4.33
N VAL A 229 -9.71 -21.66 -3.26
CA VAL A 229 -8.71 -20.59 -3.19
C VAL A 229 -7.34 -21.19 -3.47
N ILE A 230 -6.70 -20.75 -4.54
CA ILE A 230 -5.34 -21.14 -4.93
C ILE A 230 -4.42 -19.96 -4.66
N LYS A 231 -3.38 -20.18 -3.85
CA LYS A 231 -2.34 -19.18 -3.58
C LYS A 231 -1.05 -19.57 -4.30
N ILE A 232 -0.43 -18.62 -4.99
CA ILE A 232 0.83 -18.84 -5.71
C ILE A 232 1.85 -17.77 -5.33
N ASP A 233 3.11 -18.14 -5.15
CA ASP A 233 4.19 -17.18 -4.91
C ASP A 233 4.61 -16.53 -6.22
N THR A 234 4.37 -15.23 -6.36
CA THR A 234 4.62 -14.49 -7.60
C THR A 234 6.03 -13.93 -7.67
N LYS A 235 6.81 -14.01 -6.59
CA LYS A 235 8.09 -13.31 -6.44
C LYS A 235 8.02 -11.82 -6.81
N ASN A 236 6.83 -11.22 -6.73
CA ASN A 236 6.56 -9.83 -7.09
C ASN A 236 6.71 -9.51 -8.60
N THR A 237 6.87 -10.50 -9.48
CA THR A 237 7.18 -10.27 -10.91
C THR A 237 6.12 -10.80 -11.86
N LEU A 238 6.07 -10.21 -13.05
CA LEU A 238 5.22 -10.66 -14.16
C LEU A 238 5.60 -12.07 -14.65
N GLU A 239 6.90 -12.34 -14.82
CA GLU A 239 7.38 -13.62 -15.38
C GLU A 239 7.07 -14.79 -14.47
N GLU A 240 7.34 -14.64 -13.17
CA GLU A 240 7.11 -15.71 -12.21
C GLU A 240 5.61 -15.92 -11.98
N SER A 241 4.82 -14.85 -11.87
CA SER A 241 3.36 -14.97 -11.74
C SER A 241 2.70 -15.65 -12.97
N PHE A 242 3.18 -15.37 -14.18
CA PHE A 242 2.78 -16.10 -15.40
C PHE A 242 3.14 -17.59 -15.30
N THR A 243 4.37 -17.90 -14.89
CA THR A 243 4.86 -19.27 -14.76
C THR A 243 4.05 -20.05 -13.72
N GLN A 244 3.83 -19.47 -12.53
CA GLN A 244 3.09 -20.12 -11.46
C GLN A 244 1.61 -20.27 -11.79
N MET A 245 1.00 -19.31 -12.50
CA MET A 245 -0.39 -19.45 -12.95
C MET A 245 -0.53 -20.62 -13.94
N ASN A 246 0.40 -20.78 -14.88
CA ASN A 246 0.43 -21.93 -15.78
C ASN A 246 0.58 -23.27 -15.04
N ASN A 247 1.31 -23.30 -13.92
CA ASN A 247 1.47 -24.51 -13.11
C ASN A 247 0.17 -24.94 -12.39
N VAL A 248 -0.76 -24.00 -12.15
CA VAL A 248 -1.99 -24.27 -11.38
C VAL A 248 -3.26 -24.27 -12.23
N ILE A 249 -3.25 -23.69 -13.43
CA ILE A 249 -4.47 -23.54 -14.25
C ILE A 249 -5.12 -24.88 -14.60
N GLY A 250 -4.34 -25.95 -14.79
CA GLY A 250 -4.86 -27.30 -15.04
C GLY A 250 -5.60 -27.93 -13.85
N ARG A 251 -5.53 -27.33 -12.65
CA ARG A 251 -6.31 -27.74 -11.47
C ARG A 251 -7.71 -27.14 -11.47
N ILE A 252 -7.94 -26.12 -12.30
CA ILE A 252 -9.22 -25.42 -12.39
C ILE A 252 -10.06 -26.08 -13.49
N PRO A 253 -11.25 -26.63 -13.17
CA PRO A 253 -12.13 -27.24 -14.17
C PRO A 253 -12.45 -26.31 -15.36
N GLU A 254 -12.76 -26.89 -16.52
CA GLU A 254 -13.19 -26.10 -17.68
C GLU A 254 -14.58 -25.49 -17.46
N GLY A 255 -14.80 -24.27 -17.98
CA GLY A 255 -16.09 -23.58 -17.97
C GLY A 255 -16.54 -22.96 -16.63
N VAL A 256 -15.75 -23.12 -15.56
CA VAL A 256 -15.98 -22.42 -14.29
C VAL A 256 -15.22 -21.09 -14.26
N PRO A 257 -15.72 -20.07 -13.54
CA PRO A 257 -15.05 -18.77 -13.42
C PRO A 257 -13.65 -18.86 -12.79
N ILE A 258 -12.76 -17.99 -13.26
CA ILE A 258 -11.40 -17.81 -12.76
C ILE A 258 -11.29 -16.36 -12.29
N MET A 259 -11.33 -16.14 -10.97
CA MET A 259 -11.14 -14.82 -10.38
C MET A 259 -9.68 -14.66 -9.99
N VAL A 260 -9.01 -13.63 -10.49
CA VAL A 260 -7.57 -13.41 -10.30
C VAL A 260 -7.34 -12.09 -9.58
N THR A 261 -6.44 -12.13 -8.59
CA THR A 261 -5.82 -10.94 -8.02
C THR A 261 -4.43 -11.30 -7.52
N ALA A 262 -3.61 -10.31 -7.19
CA ALA A 262 -2.25 -10.53 -6.74
C ALA A 262 -1.78 -9.39 -5.83
N ILE A 263 -0.57 -9.52 -5.31
CA ILE A 263 0.08 -8.52 -4.46
C ILE A 263 0.24 -7.17 -5.20
N ASN A 264 0.39 -7.18 -6.53
CA ASN A 264 0.54 -5.99 -7.38
C ASN A 264 -0.07 -6.19 -8.78
N ASP A 265 -0.17 -5.11 -9.58
CA ASP A 265 -0.70 -5.12 -10.95
C ASP A 265 0.12 -5.96 -11.94
N GLN A 266 1.45 -5.95 -11.85
CA GLN A 266 2.32 -6.72 -12.76
C GLN A 266 2.13 -8.23 -12.59
N ALA A 267 2.00 -8.68 -11.35
CA ALA A 267 1.74 -10.07 -11.02
C ALA A 267 0.34 -10.49 -11.48
N ALA A 268 -0.68 -9.64 -11.27
CA ALA A 268 -2.02 -9.88 -11.79
C ALA A 268 -2.02 -9.97 -13.33
N THR A 269 -1.22 -9.13 -14.00
CA THR A 269 -1.04 -9.13 -15.45
C THR A 269 -0.36 -10.40 -15.95
N GLY A 270 0.66 -10.90 -15.25
CA GLY A 270 1.30 -12.19 -15.58
C GLY A 270 0.30 -13.35 -15.48
N MET A 271 -0.48 -13.40 -14.41
CA MET A 271 -1.54 -14.40 -14.23
C MET A 271 -2.63 -14.28 -15.32
N LEU A 272 -3.07 -13.07 -15.66
CA LEU A 272 -4.02 -12.80 -16.75
C LEU A 272 -3.50 -13.39 -18.07
N ARG A 273 -2.24 -13.13 -18.42
CA ARG A 273 -1.62 -13.62 -19.66
C ARG A 273 -1.56 -15.15 -19.71
N ALA A 274 -1.30 -15.81 -18.59
CA ALA A 274 -1.31 -17.28 -18.52
C ALA A 274 -2.71 -17.85 -18.77
N VAL A 275 -3.76 -17.24 -18.20
CA VAL A 275 -5.15 -17.66 -18.45
C VAL A 275 -5.57 -17.44 -19.91
N LYS A 276 -5.17 -16.31 -20.51
CA LYS A 276 -5.38 -16.05 -21.94
C LYS A 276 -4.64 -17.07 -22.82
N GLN A 277 -3.40 -17.40 -22.49
CA GLN A 277 -2.62 -18.41 -23.22
C GLN A 277 -3.30 -19.79 -23.18
N ALA A 278 -3.96 -20.14 -22.08
CA ALA A 278 -4.74 -21.37 -21.97
C ALA A 278 -6.10 -21.32 -22.71
N GLY A 279 -6.44 -20.21 -23.38
CA GLY A 279 -7.72 -20.04 -24.08
C GLY A 279 -8.92 -19.87 -23.14
N ARG A 280 -8.69 -19.49 -21.89
CA ARG A 280 -9.71 -19.41 -20.82
C ARG A 280 -10.18 -17.97 -20.53
N GLU A 281 -9.93 -17.04 -21.44
CA GLU A 281 -10.26 -15.61 -21.27
C GLU A 281 -11.75 -15.35 -21.01
N ALA A 282 -12.65 -16.15 -21.61
CA ALA A 282 -14.09 -16.04 -21.38
C ALA A 282 -14.51 -16.32 -19.92
N ASP A 283 -13.70 -17.10 -19.18
CA ASP A 283 -13.95 -17.45 -17.79
C ASP A 283 -13.24 -16.49 -16.80
N LEU A 284 -12.42 -15.56 -17.30
CA LEU A 284 -11.51 -14.76 -16.49
C LEU A 284 -12.12 -13.44 -16.01
N ILE A 285 -11.82 -13.06 -14.77
CA ILE A 285 -11.94 -11.69 -14.28
C ILE A 285 -10.77 -11.36 -13.34
N VAL A 286 -10.24 -10.15 -13.44
CA VAL A 286 -9.02 -9.72 -12.75
C VAL A 286 -9.23 -8.39 -12.04
N VAL A 287 -8.77 -8.30 -10.79
CA VAL A 287 -8.61 -7.04 -10.07
C VAL A 287 -7.17 -6.90 -9.61
N GLY A 288 -6.55 -5.79 -9.99
CA GLY A 288 -5.18 -5.43 -9.65
C GLY A 288 -5.02 -4.71 -8.31
N MET A 289 -3.75 -4.45 -7.97
CA MET A 289 -3.34 -3.66 -6.81
C MET A 289 -2.17 -2.75 -7.23
N GLY A 290 -2.42 -1.45 -7.32
CA GLY A 290 -1.42 -0.44 -7.61
C GLY A 290 -2.00 0.72 -8.43
N ALA A 291 -2.76 0.38 -9.46
CA ALA A 291 -3.15 1.25 -10.56
C ALA A 291 -1.92 1.87 -11.26
N ASP A 292 -0.85 1.08 -11.40
CA ASP A 292 0.39 1.49 -12.07
C ASP A 292 0.52 0.91 -13.49
N GLU A 293 -0.27 -0.12 -13.82
CA GLU A 293 -0.41 -0.72 -15.16
C GLU A 293 -1.68 -0.22 -15.89
N ILE A 294 -1.88 1.11 -15.91
CA ILE A 294 -3.11 1.75 -16.42
C ILE A 294 -3.45 1.35 -17.87
N GLN A 295 -2.45 1.23 -18.74
CA GLN A 295 -2.71 0.81 -20.12
C GLN A 295 -3.28 -0.61 -20.16
N THR A 296 -2.77 -1.53 -19.33
CA THR A 296 -3.31 -2.89 -19.22
C THR A 296 -4.74 -2.87 -18.69
N LEU A 297 -5.03 -2.05 -17.67
CA LEU A 297 -6.38 -1.87 -17.13
C LEU A 297 -7.39 -1.43 -18.22
N ILE A 298 -6.97 -0.55 -19.13
CA ILE A 298 -7.82 -0.04 -20.22
C ILE A 298 -7.96 -1.06 -21.36
N ASP A 299 -6.85 -1.68 -21.77
CA ASP A 299 -6.81 -2.53 -22.98
C ASP A 299 -7.34 -3.95 -22.76
N GLU A 300 -7.37 -4.44 -21.51
CA GLU A 300 -7.74 -5.81 -21.18
C GLU A 300 -9.15 -5.88 -20.55
N PRO A 301 -10.20 -6.31 -21.29
CA PRO A 301 -11.57 -6.33 -20.77
C PRO A 301 -11.79 -7.23 -19.54
N ALA A 302 -10.90 -8.20 -19.31
CA ALA A 302 -10.94 -9.04 -18.13
C ALA A 302 -10.36 -8.34 -16.88
N PHE A 303 -9.53 -7.32 -17.06
CA PHE A 303 -8.94 -6.50 -15.99
C PHE A 303 -9.89 -5.36 -15.66
N VAL A 304 -10.78 -5.56 -14.69
CA VAL A 304 -11.95 -4.69 -14.50
C VAL A 304 -11.72 -3.54 -13.54
N ALA A 305 -10.71 -3.62 -12.69
CA ALA A 305 -10.33 -2.57 -11.75
C ALA A 305 -8.93 -2.82 -11.18
N SER A 306 -8.31 -1.78 -10.60
CA SER A 306 -7.16 -1.90 -9.72
C SER A 306 -7.37 -1.02 -8.48
N VAL A 307 -6.93 -1.48 -7.31
CA VAL A 307 -6.88 -0.60 -6.13
C VAL A 307 -5.73 0.39 -6.33
N GLY A 308 -6.00 1.69 -6.32
CA GLY A 308 -5.01 2.75 -6.51
C GLY A 308 -4.10 2.96 -5.30
N TYR A 309 -2.80 2.97 -5.56
CA TYR A 309 -1.73 3.25 -4.59
C TYR A 309 -0.97 4.53 -4.96
N PHE A 310 -1.13 5.01 -6.21
CA PHE A 310 -0.56 6.28 -6.69
C PHE A 310 0.95 6.39 -6.42
N PRO A 311 1.77 5.42 -6.90
CA PRO A 311 3.21 5.40 -6.63
C PRO A 311 3.93 6.69 -7.03
N GLU A 312 3.43 7.41 -8.03
CA GLU A 312 3.94 8.73 -8.43
C GLU A 312 3.82 9.80 -7.33
N ARG A 313 2.93 9.59 -6.35
CA ARG A 313 2.71 10.48 -5.21
C ARG A 313 3.54 10.10 -3.98
N TYR A 314 4.22 8.95 -3.97
CA TYR A 314 5.01 8.51 -2.81
C TYR A 314 6.07 9.56 -2.42
N GLY A 315 6.76 10.15 -3.40
CA GLY A 315 7.74 11.21 -3.16
C GLY A 315 7.17 12.44 -2.44
N ASN A 316 5.87 12.74 -2.67
CA ASN A 316 5.18 13.88 -2.05
C ASN A 316 4.98 13.68 -0.54
N PHE A 317 5.00 12.44 -0.05
CA PHE A 317 4.99 12.13 1.38
C PHE A 317 6.42 11.97 1.91
N LEU A 318 7.22 11.17 1.21
CA LEU A 318 8.52 10.68 1.71
C LEU A 318 9.55 11.79 1.91
N VAL A 319 9.66 12.73 0.97
CA VAL A 319 10.65 13.82 1.07
C VAL A 319 10.27 14.81 2.18
N PRO A 320 9.03 15.32 2.26
CA PRO A 320 8.61 16.14 3.41
C PRO A 320 8.74 15.43 4.76
N LEU A 321 8.39 14.13 4.86
CA LEU A 321 8.58 13.34 6.08
C LEU A 321 10.05 13.28 6.49
N ALA A 322 10.96 12.97 5.56
CA ALA A 322 12.39 12.95 5.83
C ALA A 322 12.90 14.31 6.31
N LEU A 323 12.49 15.40 5.67
CA LEU A 323 12.85 16.77 6.07
C LEU A 323 12.28 17.13 7.45
N MET A 324 11.05 16.70 7.76
CA MET A 324 10.40 16.91 9.04
C MET A 324 11.15 16.21 10.17
N GLU A 325 11.56 14.96 9.95
CA GLU A 325 12.38 14.21 10.90
C GLU A 325 13.78 14.82 11.07
N LEU A 326 14.39 15.29 9.98
CA LEU A 326 15.67 16.02 10.02
C LEU A 326 15.53 17.38 10.71
N ALA A 327 14.36 18.03 10.68
CA ALA A 327 14.08 19.24 11.45
C ALA A 327 13.83 18.95 12.95
N GLY A 328 13.90 17.67 13.37
CA GLY A 328 13.67 17.26 14.76
C GLY A 328 12.22 17.37 15.19
N LYS A 329 11.28 17.46 14.23
CA LYS A 329 9.84 17.44 14.50
C LYS A 329 9.37 16.01 14.77
N GLU A 330 8.32 15.87 15.56
CA GLU A 330 7.66 14.59 15.77
C GLU A 330 6.87 14.20 14.53
N VAL A 331 7.00 12.93 14.12
CA VAL A 331 6.22 12.31 13.05
C VAL A 331 5.47 11.11 13.60
N PRO A 332 4.31 10.74 13.05
CA PRO A 332 3.68 9.47 13.36
C PRO A 332 4.59 8.30 12.98
N ASP A 333 4.65 7.25 13.81
CA ASP A 333 5.41 6.02 13.50
C ASP A 333 4.92 5.36 12.19
N THR A 334 3.68 5.62 11.81
CA THR A 334 3.01 5.05 10.64
C THR A 334 2.27 6.13 9.87
N VAL A 335 2.56 6.20 8.56
CA VAL A 335 1.82 7.01 7.60
C VAL A 335 1.30 6.10 6.50
N LEU A 336 -0.03 6.02 6.37
CA LEU A 336 -0.70 5.18 5.38
C LEU A 336 -1.32 6.05 4.28
N MET A 337 -1.15 5.65 3.02
CA MET A 337 -1.88 6.30 1.93
C MET A 337 -3.36 5.92 1.91
N THR A 338 -4.15 6.80 1.32
CA THR A 338 -5.55 6.53 1.00
C THR A 338 -5.65 5.76 -0.32
N HIS A 339 -6.56 4.79 -0.36
CA HIS A 339 -6.80 3.95 -1.54
C HIS A 339 -8.16 4.24 -2.17
N TYR A 340 -8.22 4.15 -3.49
CA TYR A 340 -9.45 4.27 -4.28
C TYR A 340 -9.55 3.12 -5.26
N MET A 341 -10.75 2.72 -5.66
CA MET A 341 -10.91 1.82 -6.80
C MET A 341 -10.70 2.62 -8.09
N VAL A 342 -9.75 2.19 -8.92
CA VAL A 342 -9.49 2.75 -10.25
C VAL A 342 -10.03 1.77 -11.29
N THR A 343 -10.80 2.29 -12.22
CA THR A 343 -11.48 1.56 -13.31
C THR A 343 -11.27 2.31 -14.62
N ASP A 344 -11.54 1.67 -15.75
CA ASP A 344 -11.59 2.38 -17.04
C ASP A 344 -12.62 3.53 -17.01
N GLY A 345 -13.71 3.40 -16.25
CA GLY A 345 -14.75 4.42 -16.12
C GLY A 345 -14.34 5.68 -15.32
N ASN A 346 -13.33 5.60 -14.45
CA ASN A 346 -12.92 6.72 -13.59
C ASN A 346 -11.43 7.10 -13.67
N VAL A 347 -10.64 6.40 -14.49
CA VAL A 347 -9.17 6.59 -14.58
C VAL A 347 -8.76 8.05 -14.81
N CYS A 348 -9.54 8.81 -15.58
CA CYS A 348 -9.29 10.21 -15.91
C CYS A 348 -9.42 11.17 -14.71
N GLU A 349 -10.11 10.77 -13.64
CA GLU A 349 -10.18 11.54 -12.39
C GLU A 349 -8.84 11.53 -11.65
N PHE A 350 -8.04 10.47 -11.84
CA PHE A 350 -6.75 10.27 -11.19
C PHE A 350 -5.57 10.61 -12.11
N TYR A 351 -5.68 10.26 -13.39
CA TYR A 351 -4.62 10.38 -14.39
C TYR A 351 -5.12 11.13 -15.63
N LYS A 352 -4.79 12.43 -15.71
CA LYS A 352 -5.31 13.35 -16.76
C LYS A 352 -4.92 12.97 -18.20
N ASP A 353 -3.87 12.18 -18.35
CA ASP A 353 -3.39 11.71 -19.67
C ASP A 353 -4.21 10.55 -20.22
N PHE A 354 -5.10 9.95 -19.41
CA PHE A 354 -5.99 8.88 -19.81
C PHE A 354 -7.44 9.37 -19.87
N ALA A 355 -8.16 8.95 -20.90
CA ALA A 355 -9.59 9.22 -21.01
C ALA A 355 -10.39 8.16 -20.24
N CYS A 356 -11.45 8.58 -19.55
CA CYS A 356 -12.40 7.63 -18.99
C CYS A 356 -13.23 6.99 -20.10
N SER A 357 -13.58 5.71 -19.90
CA SER A 357 -14.56 5.02 -20.72
C SER A 357 -15.88 5.79 -20.76
N ALA A 358 -16.48 5.86 -21.94
CA ALA A 358 -17.86 6.34 -22.07
C ALA A 358 -18.89 5.33 -21.53
N THR A 359 -18.45 4.09 -21.26
CA THR A 359 -19.28 3.04 -20.67
C THR A 359 -19.16 3.11 -19.16
N PRO A 360 -20.28 3.15 -18.41
CA PRO A 360 -20.24 3.08 -16.96
C PRO A 360 -19.57 1.80 -16.48
N ASP A 361 -18.98 1.85 -15.28
CA ASP A 361 -18.42 0.68 -14.62
C ASP A 361 -19.45 -0.43 -14.47
N ALA A 362 -18.96 -1.68 -14.50
CA ALA A 362 -19.83 -2.85 -14.43
C ALA A 362 -20.63 -2.90 -13.11
N ILE A 363 -20.12 -2.30 -12.04
CA ILE A 363 -20.74 -2.26 -10.73
C ILE A 363 -20.62 -0.87 -10.10
N THR A 364 -21.58 -0.52 -9.24
CA THR A 364 -21.36 0.49 -8.20
C THR A 364 -20.75 -0.22 -7.01
N PHE A 365 -19.49 0.08 -6.68
CA PHE A 365 -18.80 -0.60 -5.59
C PHE A 365 -19.36 -0.22 -4.22
N GLU A 366 -19.71 -1.23 -3.43
CA GLU A 366 -20.09 -1.07 -2.03
C GLU A 366 -19.15 -1.92 -1.16
N LEU A 367 -18.50 -1.34 -0.15
CA LEU A 367 -17.67 -2.12 0.75
C LEU A 367 -18.56 -2.93 1.73
N PRO A 368 -18.36 -4.26 1.87
CA PRO A 368 -19.02 -5.04 2.92
C PRO A 368 -18.51 -4.66 4.34
N GLU A 369 -19.02 -3.57 4.90
CA GLU A 369 -18.51 -2.94 6.14
C GLU A 369 -18.46 -3.91 7.34
N ASP A 370 -19.50 -4.71 7.55
CA ASP A 370 -19.53 -5.66 8.68
C ASP A 370 -18.51 -6.79 8.52
N ALA A 371 -18.34 -7.30 7.30
CA ALA A 371 -17.32 -8.31 7.00
C ALA A 371 -15.91 -7.71 7.10
N TYR A 372 -15.74 -6.44 6.72
CA TYR A 372 -14.47 -5.73 6.86
C TYR A 372 -14.09 -5.55 8.33
N LYS A 373 -15.01 -5.09 9.19
CA LYS A 373 -14.80 -4.97 10.64
C LYS A 373 -14.45 -6.31 11.27
N ALA A 374 -15.20 -7.37 10.95
CA ALA A 374 -14.90 -8.72 11.41
C ALA A 374 -13.50 -9.18 10.97
N HIS A 375 -13.10 -8.89 9.73
CA HIS A 375 -11.75 -9.20 9.25
C HIS A 375 -10.68 -8.46 10.07
N LEU A 376 -10.85 -7.17 10.36
CA LEU A 376 -9.93 -6.39 11.20
C LEU A 376 -9.81 -6.98 12.61
N GLU A 377 -10.91 -7.41 13.21
CA GLU A 377 -10.90 -8.06 14.53
C GLU A 377 -10.12 -9.38 14.52
N GLU A 378 -10.24 -10.16 13.45
CA GLU A 378 -9.50 -11.43 13.32
C GLU A 378 -7.99 -11.22 13.14
N ILE A 379 -7.57 -10.32 12.24
CA ILE A 379 -6.13 -10.11 12.00
C ILE A 379 -5.41 -9.53 13.22
N ARG A 380 -6.09 -8.77 14.09
CA ARG A 380 -5.52 -8.28 15.36
C ARG A 380 -5.16 -9.39 16.34
N LYS A 381 -5.76 -10.58 16.20
CA LYS A 381 -5.50 -11.74 17.06
C LYS A 381 -4.30 -12.56 16.58
N LEU A 382 -3.77 -12.28 15.38
CA LEU A 382 -2.67 -13.05 14.80
C LEU A 382 -1.35 -12.76 15.53
N PRO A 383 -0.63 -13.80 16.01
CA PRO A 383 0.64 -13.63 16.71
C PRO A 383 1.70 -12.89 15.89
N GLU A 384 1.76 -13.14 14.58
CA GLU A 384 2.71 -12.55 13.64
C GLU A 384 2.49 -11.06 13.37
N LEU A 385 1.38 -10.48 13.84
CA LEU A 385 1.03 -9.06 13.66
C LEU A 385 1.10 -8.25 14.97
N GLN A 386 1.53 -8.85 16.09
CA GLN A 386 1.56 -8.14 17.38
C GLN A 386 2.49 -6.93 17.37
N ASP A 387 3.59 -6.99 16.62
CA ASP A 387 4.52 -5.87 16.44
C ASP A 387 4.09 -4.89 15.33
N SER A 388 2.90 -5.07 14.75
CA SER A 388 2.38 -4.30 13.62
C SER A 388 0.91 -3.90 13.78
N LEU A 389 0.39 -3.91 15.02
CA LEU A 389 -1.01 -3.55 15.30
C LEU A 389 -1.34 -2.09 14.96
N ASN A 390 -0.33 -1.22 14.93
CA ASN A 390 -0.42 0.18 14.47
C ASN A 390 -0.63 0.29 12.95
N LEU A 391 -0.35 -0.77 12.18
CA LEU A 391 -0.63 -0.83 10.74
C LEU A 391 -2.03 -1.36 10.43
N ILE A 392 -2.79 -1.74 11.47
CA ILE A 392 -4.17 -2.20 11.33
C ILE A 392 -5.11 -1.04 11.70
N PRO A 393 -6.01 -0.60 10.80
CA PRO A 393 -6.97 0.48 11.09
C PRO A 393 -7.89 0.14 12.27
N THR A 394 -8.22 1.13 13.10
CA THR A 394 -9.03 0.95 14.31
C THR A 394 -10.52 0.80 14.05
N ASN A 395 -11.04 1.34 12.94
CA ASN A 395 -12.33 1.06 12.28
C ASN A 395 -12.53 2.00 11.10
#